data_AF-A0A817F283-F1
#
_entry.id   AF-A0A817F283-F1
#
_cell.length_a   1.000
_cell.length_b   1.000
_cell.length_c   1.000
_cell.angle_alpha   90.00
_cell.angle_beta   90.00
_cell.angle_gamma   90.00
#
_symmetry.space_group_name_H-M   'P 1'
#
loop_
_entity.id
_entity.type
_entity.pdbx_description
1 polymer ?
#
loop_
_entity_poly.entity_id
_entity_poly.type
_entity_poly.pdbx_seq_one_letter_code
_entity_poly.pdbx_strand_id
1 'polypeptide(L)'
;MGARSSRKQYNQWDLNRLSQATGIDPNQISEIHQEFMNAAGRDGQLTQKEFTKLYSRFPGSQSQDSRYMQAQIPRIFRTFDRDGTGKLSFEEFLSAVVMMNHDMPRRDRIRFLVEQNNMYGNEYGDGQIRAEYGQQIFEHLNNYYNLPSGTGQQSWQQLDVNNQGYISQDELIDYISQQDAYNQRYQY
;
A
#
# COMPACT_ATOMS: atom_id res chain seq x y z
N MET A 1 -21.43 -33.70 22.85
CA MET A 1 -20.46 -34.34 21.90
C MET A 1 -20.29 -33.40 20.73
N GLY A 2 -19.07 -32.89 20.52
CA GLY A 2 -18.79 -31.75 19.66
C GLY A 2 -18.80 -32.10 18.17
N ALA A 3 -19.63 -31.39 17.41
CA ALA A 3 -19.52 -31.35 15.95
C ALA A 3 -18.32 -30.47 15.59
N ARG A 4 -17.26 -31.10 15.09
CA ARG A 4 -16.13 -30.43 14.44
C ARG A 4 -16.62 -29.81 13.13
N SER A 5 -17.16 -28.60 13.21
CA SER A 5 -17.23 -27.72 12.05
C SER A 5 -15.79 -27.40 11.65
N SER A 6 -15.36 -28.01 10.55
CA SER A 6 -14.20 -27.64 9.77
C SER A 6 -14.35 -26.19 9.32
N ARG A 7 -14.04 -25.25 10.21
CA ARG A 7 -13.68 -23.89 9.84
C ARG A 7 -12.49 -24.04 8.91
N LYS A 8 -12.67 -23.76 7.62
CA LYS A 8 -11.57 -23.37 6.75
C LYS A 8 -10.77 -22.35 7.56
N GLN A 9 -9.61 -22.75 8.08
CA GLN A 9 -8.65 -21.80 8.62
C GLN A 9 -8.18 -21.03 7.40
N TYR A 10 -8.91 -19.99 7.04
CA TYR A 10 -8.33 -18.87 6.34
C TYR A 10 -7.18 -18.44 7.24
N ASN A 11 -5.94 -18.78 6.87
CA ASN A 11 -4.82 -17.99 7.34
C ASN A 11 -5.18 -16.58 6.89
N GLN A 12 -5.52 -15.73 7.84
CA GLN A 12 -6.07 -14.39 7.57
C GLN A 12 -5.10 -13.55 6.72
N TRP A 13 -3.83 -13.98 6.72
CA TRP A 13 -2.72 -13.45 5.96
C TRP A 13 -2.19 -14.55 5.05
N ASP A 14 -2.76 -14.66 3.85
CA ASP A 14 -2.22 -15.54 2.81
C ASP A 14 -0.83 -15.02 2.39
N LEU A 15 0.21 -15.55 3.02
CA LEU A 15 1.60 -15.13 2.79
C LEU A 15 2.02 -15.30 1.33
N ASN A 16 1.45 -16.29 0.63
CA ASN A 16 1.73 -16.50 -0.79
C ASN A 16 1.10 -15.39 -1.62
N ARG A 17 -0.14 -14.99 -1.31
CA ARG A 17 -0.80 -13.84 -1.94
C ARG A 17 -0.04 -12.54 -1.69
N LEU A 18 0.38 -12.30 -0.44
CA LEU A 18 1.16 -11.11 -0.09
C LEU A 18 2.53 -11.12 -0.76
N SER A 19 3.17 -12.28 -0.88
CA SER A 19 4.45 -12.44 -1.59
C SER A 19 4.29 -12.16 -3.08
N GLN A 20 3.25 -12.71 -3.70
CA GLN A 20 2.94 -12.43 -5.10
C GLN A 20 2.66 -10.95 -5.34
N ALA A 21 1.95 -10.29 -4.42
CA ALA A 21 1.59 -8.88 -4.56
C ALA A 21 2.79 -7.95 -4.33
N THR A 22 3.59 -8.22 -3.29
CA THR A 22 4.70 -7.34 -2.89
C THR A 22 6.00 -7.64 -3.64
N GLY A 23 6.14 -8.82 -4.24
CA GLY A 23 7.43 -9.34 -4.72
C GLY A 23 8.43 -9.66 -3.60
N ILE A 24 8.02 -9.55 -2.33
CA ILE A 24 8.84 -9.87 -1.16
C ILE A 24 8.78 -11.38 -0.91
N ASP A 25 9.91 -11.96 -0.52
CA ASP A 25 9.98 -13.39 -0.19
C ASP A 25 8.99 -13.73 0.95
N PRO A 26 8.26 -14.87 0.87
CA PRO A 26 7.30 -15.25 1.89
C PRO A 26 7.88 -15.32 3.31
N ASN A 27 9.16 -15.67 3.45
CA ASN A 27 9.84 -15.70 4.76
C ASN A 27 10.01 -14.28 5.31
N GLN A 28 10.39 -13.33 4.45
CA GLN A 28 10.51 -11.93 4.84
C GLN A 28 9.14 -11.33 5.19
N ILE A 29 8.06 -11.69 4.49
CA ILE A 29 6.70 -11.28 4.89
C ILE A 29 6.30 -11.90 6.22
N SER A 30 6.67 -13.16 6.46
CA SER A 30 6.46 -13.81 7.75
C SER A 30 7.20 -13.07 8.88
N GLU A 31 8.42 -12.63 8.65
CA GLU A 31 9.20 -11.81 9.60
C GLU A 31 8.52 -10.45 9.84
N ILE A 32 8.14 -9.74 8.78
CA ILE A 32 7.39 -8.47 8.87
C ILE A 32 6.11 -8.65 9.68
N HIS A 33 5.38 -9.74 9.43
CA HIS A 33 4.15 -10.06 10.16
C HIS A 33 4.41 -10.39 11.63
N GLN A 34 5.46 -11.15 11.95
CA GLN A 34 5.82 -11.42 13.34
C GLN A 34 6.21 -10.14 14.08
N GLU A 35 7.00 -9.26 13.46
CA GLU A 35 7.34 -7.97 14.05
C GLU A 35 6.11 -7.08 14.24
N PHE A 36 5.21 -7.05 13.26
CA PHE A 36 3.92 -6.37 13.38
C PHE A 36 3.14 -6.88 14.58
N MET A 37 2.94 -8.20 14.70
CA MET A 37 2.17 -8.81 15.80
C MET A 37 2.81 -8.60 17.17
N ASN A 38 4.14 -8.48 17.22
CA ASN A 38 4.87 -8.20 18.46
C ASN A 38 4.72 -6.75 18.91
N ALA A 39 4.57 -5.81 17.97
CA ALA A 39 4.41 -4.39 18.28
C ALA A 39 2.94 -3.96 18.38
N ALA A 40 2.05 -4.59 17.61
CA ALA A 40 0.63 -4.40 17.66
C ALA A 40 0.10 -4.97 18.98
N GLY A 41 -0.74 -4.18 19.65
CA GLY A 41 -1.35 -4.60 20.90
C GLY A 41 -2.39 -5.71 20.72
N ARG A 42 -3.24 -5.88 21.72
CA ARG A 42 -4.35 -6.85 21.69
C ARG A 42 -5.40 -6.55 20.62
N ASP A 43 -5.39 -5.34 20.09
CA ASP A 43 -6.25 -4.85 19.02
C ASP A 43 -5.70 -5.16 17.61
N GLY A 44 -4.46 -5.64 17.50
CA GLY A 44 -3.88 -6.02 16.20
C GLY A 44 -3.65 -4.84 15.25
N GLN A 45 -3.50 -3.63 15.79
CA GLN A 45 -3.24 -2.42 15.02
C GLN A 45 -2.03 -1.67 15.61
N LEU A 46 -1.34 -0.91 14.77
CA LEU A 46 -0.18 -0.11 15.17
C LEU A 46 -0.54 1.35 15.35
N THR A 47 -0.22 1.91 16.50
CA THR A 47 -0.16 3.36 16.68
C THR A 47 1.02 3.96 15.94
N GLN A 48 0.98 5.28 15.69
CA GLN A 48 2.10 6.00 15.07
C GLN A 48 3.44 5.78 15.80
N LYS A 49 3.41 5.66 17.13
CA LYS A 49 4.62 5.41 17.94
C LYS A 49 5.18 4.01 17.70
N GLU A 50 4.33 3.00 17.59
CA GLU A 50 4.75 1.62 17.30
C GLU A 50 5.26 1.49 15.87
N PHE A 51 4.54 2.08 14.91
CA PHE A 51 4.99 2.19 13.52
C PHE A 51 6.39 2.82 13.41
N THR A 52 6.65 3.92 14.12
CA THR A 52 7.96 4.59 14.13
C THR A 52 9.09 3.67 14.58
N LYS A 53 8.83 2.86 15.62
CA LYS A 53 9.83 1.93 16.19
C LYS A 53 10.05 0.71 15.32
N LEU A 54 9.00 0.26 14.64
CA LEU A 54 9.05 -0.86 13.71
C LEU A 54 9.77 -0.47 12.42
N TYR A 55 9.47 0.70 11.87
CA TYR A 55 10.07 1.17 10.62
C TYR A 55 11.60 1.16 10.64
N SER A 56 12.22 1.51 11.77
CA SER A 56 13.70 1.51 11.90
C SER A 56 14.35 0.12 11.84
N ARG A 57 13.54 -0.95 11.84
CA ARG A 57 14.00 -2.35 11.73
C ARG A 57 13.89 -2.90 10.32
N PHE A 58 13.10 -2.26 9.44
CA PHE A 58 12.88 -2.75 8.09
C PHE A 58 13.94 -2.29 7.10
N PRO A 59 14.23 -3.10 6.06
CA PRO A 59 15.15 -2.75 4.98
C PRO A 59 14.69 -1.47 4.26
N GLY A 60 15.65 -0.64 3.83
CA GLY A 60 15.40 0.71 3.28
C GLY A 60 15.42 1.84 4.32
N SER A 61 15.28 1.55 5.62
CA SER A 61 15.36 2.56 6.69
C SER A 61 16.78 3.08 6.97
N GLN A 62 17.81 2.31 6.59
CA GLN A 62 19.23 2.62 6.85
C GLN A 62 19.93 3.36 5.72
N SER A 63 19.39 3.33 4.49
CA SER A 63 19.97 4.01 3.33
C SER A 63 19.59 5.50 3.25
N GLN A 64 18.81 6.00 4.22
CA GLN A 64 18.30 7.36 4.26
C GLN A 64 18.77 8.10 5.51
N ASP A 65 18.89 9.42 5.40
CA ASP A 65 19.17 10.31 6.53
C ASP A 65 18.03 10.11 7.56
N SER A 66 18.31 9.39 8.65
CA SER A 66 17.30 8.92 9.60
C SER A 66 16.41 10.03 10.14
N ARG A 67 16.93 11.27 10.18
CA ARG A 67 16.22 12.49 10.55
C ARG A 67 15.16 12.91 9.53
N TYR A 68 15.45 12.80 8.22
CA TYR A 68 14.48 13.12 7.17
C TYR A 68 13.32 12.12 7.21
N MET A 69 13.63 10.82 7.33
CA MET A 69 12.59 9.80 7.45
C MET A 69 11.73 9.98 8.69
N GLN A 70 12.33 10.28 9.84
CA GLN A 70 11.57 10.58 11.06
C GLN A 70 10.60 11.76 10.88
N ALA A 71 10.96 12.78 10.10
CA ALA A 71 10.08 13.91 9.81
C ALA A 71 8.91 13.53 8.89
N GLN A 72 9.07 12.52 8.03
CA GLN A 72 8.03 12.05 7.10
C GLN A 72 7.05 11.05 7.74
N ILE A 73 7.46 10.34 8.79
CA ILE A 73 6.63 9.32 9.46
C ILE A 73 5.21 9.81 9.83
N PRO A 74 4.99 11.00 10.44
CA PRO A 74 3.65 11.47 10.75
C PRO A 74 2.76 11.70 9.53
N ARG A 75 3.36 12.03 8.37
CA ARG A 75 2.64 12.20 7.12
C ARG A 75 2.29 10.85 6.53
N ILE A 76 3.30 9.98 6.40
CA ILE A 76 3.15 8.62 5.87
C ILE A 76 2.11 7.84 6.67
N PHE A 77 2.19 7.87 7.99
CA PHE A 77 1.21 7.23 8.86
C PHE A 77 -0.22 7.66 8.53
N ARG A 78 -0.47 8.97 8.37
CA ARG A 78 -1.78 9.52 8.01
C ARG A 78 -2.21 9.17 6.58
N THR A 79 -1.27 9.00 5.65
CA THR A 79 -1.58 8.58 4.28
C THR A 79 -2.06 7.13 4.23
N PHE A 80 -1.46 6.25 5.05
CA PHE A 80 -1.78 4.83 5.05
C PHE A 80 -2.90 4.44 6.01
N ASP A 81 -3.26 5.27 6.99
CA ASP A 81 -4.45 5.14 7.84
C ASP A 81 -5.71 5.55 7.04
N ARG A 82 -6.22 4.61 6.23
CA ARG A 82 -7.29 4.86 5.25
C ARG A 82 -8.64 4.99 5.93
N ASP A 83 -8.85 4.22 7.01
CA ASP A 83 -10.10 4.23 7.77
C ASP A 83 -10.16 5.36 8.81
N GLY A 84 -9.05 6.09 9.00
CA GLY A 84 -8.96 7.24 9.89
C GLY A 84 -9.07 6.85 11.36
N THR A 85 -8.74 5.60 11.70
CA THR A 85 -8.80 5.10 13.08
C THR A 85 -7.68 5.67 13.95
N GLY A 86 -6.67 6.32 13.36
CA GLY A 86 -5.46 6.75 14.04
C GLY A 86 -4.50 5.59 14.30
N LYS A 87 -4.73 4.44 13.67
CA LYS A 87 -3.95 3.21 13.80
C LYS A 87 -3.83 2.54 12.43
N LEU A 88 -2.77 1.75 12.24
CA LEU A 88 -2.57 0.98 11.01
C LEU A 88 -2.90 -0.48 11.24
N SER A 89 -3.80 -1.02 10.43
CA SER A 89 -3.94 -2.45 10.22
C SER A 89 -2.69 -3.03 9.55
N PHE A 90 -2.57 -4.37 9.51
CA PHE A 90 -1.42 -5.02 8.87
C PHE A 90 -1.34 -4.71 7.36
N GLU A 91 -2.48 -4.61 6.66
CA GLU A 91 -2.52 -4.29 5.22
C GLU A 91 -2.01 -2.87 4.94
N GLU A 92 -2.43 -1.91 5.76
CA GLU A 92 -2.01 -0.52 5.67
C GLU A 92 -0.53 -0.36 6.04
N PHE A 93 -0.10 -1.06 7.08
CA PHE A 93 1.29 -1.13 7.47
C PHE A 93 2.19 -1.71 6.38
N LEU A 94 1.80 -2.85 5.78
CA LEU A 94 2.55 -3.49 4.71
C LEU A 94 2.63 -2.57 3.48
N SER A 95 1.55 -1.85 3.17
CA SER A 95 1.54 -0.81 2.14
C SER A 95 2.52 0.31 2.41
N ALA A 96 2.60 0.79 3.65
CA ALA A 96 3.59 1.79 4.03
C ALA A 96 5.01 1.25 3.86
N VAL A 97 5.30 0.03 4.34
CA VAL A 97 6.62 -0.60 4.23
C VAL A 97 7.05 -0.76 2.77
N VAL A 98 6.17 -1.27 1.90
CA VAL A 98 6.46 -1.44 0.47
C VAL A 98 6.73 -0.10 -0.19
N MET A 99 5.88 0.91 0.03
CA MET A 99 6.03 2.23 -0.60
C MET A 99 7.29 2.98 -0.15
N MET A 100 7.71 2.76 1.10
CA MET A 100 8.93 3.34 1.67
C MET A 100 10.20 2.55 1.32
N ASN A 101 10.07 1.30 0.86
CA ASN A 101 11.22 0.49 0.46
C ASN A 101 11.76 0.95 -0.89
N HIS A 102 12.61 1.98 -0.88
CA HIS A 102 13.20 2.54 -2.08
C HIS A 102 14.21 1.63 -2.78
N ASP A 103 14.61 0.52 -2.15
CA ASP A 103 15.46 -0.50 -2.78
C ASP A 103 14.63 -1.39 -3.73
N MET A 104 13.30 -1.46 -3.55
CA MET A 104 12.38 -2.07 -4.49
C MET A 104 12.21 -1.18 -5.74
N PRO A 105 12.09 -1.72 -6.96
CA PRO A 105 11.74 -0.94 -8.12
C PRO A 105 10.43 -0.18 -7.93
N ARG A 106 10.37 1.08 -8.38
CA ARG A 106 9.18 1.93 -8.22
C ARG A 106 7.94 1.31 -8.84
N ARG A 107 8.07 0.70 -10.02
CA ARG A 107 6.98 0.05 -10.73
C ARG A 107 6.33 -1.04 -9.87
N ASP A 108 7.14 -1.79 -9.11
CA ASP A 108 6.67 -2.86 -8.24
C ASP A 108 5.95 -2.30 -7.01
N ARG A 109 6.44 -1.19 -6.43
CA ARG A 109 5.74 -0.48 -5.35
C ARG A 109 4.37 0.03 -5.78
N ILE A 110 4.28 0.65 -6.97
CA ILE A 110 3.02 1.15 -7.53
C ILE A 110 2.08 -0.03 -7.83
N ARG A 111 2.60 -1.10 -8.44
CA ARG A 111 1.85 -2.33 -8.69
C ARG A 111 1.22 -2.86 -7.40
N PHE A 112 2.01 -2.97 -6.33
CA PHE A 112 1.49 -3.41 -5.04
C PHE A 112 0.36 -2.52 -4.54
N LEU A 113 0.53 -1.19 -4.58
CA LEU A 113 -0.52 -0.26 -4.14
C LEU A 113 -1.80 -0.41 -4.96
N VAL A 114 -1.67 -0.53 -6.28
CA VAL A 114 -2.79 -0.76 -7.19
C VAL A 114 -3.50 -2.07 -6.84
N GLU A 115 -2.76 -3.15 -6.62
CA GLU A 115 -3.35 -4.45 -6.24
C GLU A 115 -4.09 -4.37 -4.92
N GLN A 116 -3.49 -3.80 -3.87
CA GLN A 116 -4.13 -3.66 -2.56
C GLN A 116 -5.46 -2.87 -2.62
N ASN A 117 -5.53 -1.83 -3.45
CA ASN A 117 -6.75 -1.06 -3.62
C ASN A 117 -7.75 -1.75 -4.57
N ASN A 118 -7.27 -2.49 -5.56
CA ASN A 118 -8.11 -3.25 -6.50
C ASN A 118 -8.58 -4.61 -5.96
N MET A 119 -8.08 -5.07 -4.79
CA MET A 119 -8.54 -6.32 -4.16
C MET A 119 -10.05 -6.32 -3.88
N TYR A 120 -10.64 -5.15 -3.64
CA TYR A 120 -12.09 -4.98 -3.45
C TYR A 120 -12.84 -4.80 -4.78
N GLY A 121 -12.16 -4.34 -5.84
CA GLY A 121 -12.72 -4.08 -7.17
C GLY A 121 -12.61 -5.22 -8.17
N ASN A 122 -11.76 -6.22 -7.91
CA ASN A 122 -11.63 -7.44 -8.70
C ASN A 122 -12.79 -8.44 -8.46
N GLU A 123 -14.00 -7.95 -8.25
CA GLU A 123 -15.22 -8.77 -8.15
C GLU A 123 -15.47 -9.53 -9.46
N TYR A 124 -15.01 -8.97 -10.58
CA TYR A 124 -15.23 -9.50 -11.93
C TYR A 124 -14.15 -10.47 -12.41
N GLY A 125 -13.00 -10.55 -11.72
CA GLY A 125 -11.89 -11.42 -12.13
C GLY A 125 -11.24 -11.03 -13.48
N ASP A 126 -11.56 -9.85 -14.01
CA ASP A 126 -11.16 -9.40 -15.35
C ASP A 126 -9.85 -8.60 -15.36
N GLY A 127 -9.26 -8.34 -14.19
CA GLY A 127 -8.02 -7.58 -14.04
C GLY A 127 -8.16 -6.09 -14.36
N GLN A 128 -9.38 -5.60 -14.49
CA GLN A 128 -9.66 -4.19 -14.75
C GLN A 128 -9.82 -3.41 -13.45
N ILE A 129 -9.62 -2.09 -13.54
CA ILE A 129 -9.76 -1.12 -12.47
C ILE A 129 -10.92 -0.21 -12.85
N ARG A 130 -12.02 -0.27 -12.09
CA ARG A 130 -13.15 0.65 -12.28
C ARG A 130 -12.80 2.05 -11.80
N ALA A 131 -13.52 3.05 -12.31
CA ALA A 131 -13.28 4.45 -11.99
C ALA A 131 -13.26 4.75 -10.50
N GLU A 132 -14.17 4.19 -9.70
CA GLU A 132 -14.18 4.36 -8.25
C GLU A 132 -12.87 3.92 -7.56
N TYR A 133 -12.29 2.79 -7.97
CA TYR A 133 -11.03 2.27 -7.42
C TYR A 133 -9.83 3.03 -7.96
N GLY A 134 -9.88 3.42 -9.23
CA GLY A 134 -8.86 4.25 -9.85
C GLY A 134 -8.71 5.61 -9.17
N GLN A 135 -9.83 6.25 -8.84
CA GLN A 135 -9.82 7.50 -8.07
C GLN A 135 -9.20 7.30 -6.69
N GLN A 136 -9.55 6.23 -5.97
CA GLN A 136 -8.95 5.92 -4.66
C GLN A 136 -7.44 5.69 -4.75
N ILE A 137 -6.97 4.97 -5.78
CA ILE A 137 -5.53 4.77 -6.02
C ILE A 137 -4.84 6.10 -6.24
N PHE A 138 -5.40 6.95 -7.09
CA PHE A 138 -4.83 8.28 -7.35
C PHE A 138 -4.86 9.17 -6.11
N GLU A 139 -5.93 9.17 -5.33
CA GLU A 139 -6.00 9.90 -4.06
C GLU A 139 -4.91 9.43 -3.09
N HIS A 140 -4.73 8.11 -2.96
CA HIS A 140 -3.68 7.54 -2.13
C HIS A 140 -2.29 8.01 -2.59
N LEU A 141 -2.00 7.91 -3.89
CA LEU A 141 -0.73 8.36 -4.46
C LEU A 141 -0.54 9.86 -4.28
N ASN A 142 -1.56 10.67 -4.56
CA ASN A 142 -1.50 12.11 -4.39
C ASN A 142 -1.22 12.48 -2.93
N ASN A 143 -1.84 11.80 -1.97
CA ASN A 143 -1.57 12.02 -0.55
C ASN A 143 -0.14 11.62 -0.16
N TYR A 144 0.37 10.52 -0.72
CA TYR A 144 1.74 10.05 -0.48
C TYR A 144 2.80 11.01 -1.05
N TYR A 145 2.60 11.42 -2.30
CA TYR A 145 3.45 12.35 -3.05
C TYR A 145 3.11 13.82 -2.80
N ASN A 146 2.17 14.11 -1.89
CA ASN A 146 1.73 15.45 -1.53
C ASN A 146 1.38 16.33 -2.75
N LEU A 147 0.65 15.75 -3.71
CA LEU A 147 0.16 16.42 -4.90
C LEU A 147 -1.14 17.19 -4.60
N PRO A 148 -1.43 18.26 -5.37
CA PRO A 148 -2.65 19.05 -5.18
C PRO A 148 -3.92 18.21 -5.28
N SER A 149 -4.95 18.59 -4.51
CA SER A 149 -6.28 18.01 -4.66
C SER A 149 -6.80 18.18 -6.09
N GLY A 150 -7.52 17.18 -6.59
CA GLY A 150 -8.02 17.15 -7.97
C GLY A 150 -7.02 16.59 -9.00
N THR A 151 -5.73 16.46 -8.68
CA THR A 151 -4.73 15.84 -9.58
C THR A 151 -5.13 14.42 -9.98
N GLY A 152 -5.75 13.67 -9.07
CA GLY A 152 -6.21 12.31 -9.31
C GLY A 152 -7.35 12.24 -10.31
N GLN A 153 -8.33 13.13 -10.16
CA GLN A 153 -9.45 13.24 -11.09
C GLN A 153 -8.98 13.64 -12.50
N GLN A 154 -8.06 14.59 -12.58
CA GLN A 154 -7.44 15.00 -13.84
C GLN A 154 -6.62 13.87 -14.48
N SER A 155 -5.90 13.09 -13.67
CA SER A 155 -5.12 11.94 -14.15
C SER A 155 -6.03 10.84 -14.67
N TRP A 156 -7.14 10.56 -14.00
CA TRP A 156 -8.12 9.59 -14.46
C TRP A 156 -8.77 10.00 -15.77
N GLN A 157 -9.14 11.27 -15.95
CA GLN A 157 -9.72 11.77 -17.20
C GLN A 157 -8.78 11.62 -18.40
N GLN A 158 -7.46 11.63 -18.18
CA GLN A 158 -6.48 11.38 -19.24
C GLN A 158 -6.36 9.89 -19.60
N LEU A 159 -6.70 9.00 -18.68
CA LEU A 159 -6.69 7.55 -18.88
C LEU A 159 -8.01 7.04 -19.49
N ASP A 160 -9.14 7.49 -18.97
CA ASP A 160 -10.50 7.07 -19.37
C ASP A 160 -11.09 8.01 -20.44
N VAL A 161 -10.36 8.25 -21.53
CA VAL A 161 -10.72 9.22 -22.58
C VAL A 161 -12.05 8.86 -23.26
N ASN A 162 -12.33 7.57 -23.39
CA ASN A 162 -13.57 7.06 -23.97
C ASN A 162 -14.73 6.97 -22.97
N ASN A 163 -14.53 7.35 -21.70
CA ASN A 163 -15.51 7.23 -20.61
C ASN A 163 -16.10 5.81 -20.50
N GLN A 164 -15.26 4.79 -20.70
CA GLN A 164 -15.65 3.41 -20.51
C GLN A 164 -15.82 3.07 -19.02
N GLY A 165 -15.23 3.88 -18.12
CA GLY A 165 -15.34 3.74 -16.68
C GLY A 165 -14.41 2.69 -16.08
N TYR A 166 -13.49 2.14 -16.88
CA TYR A 166 -12.49 1.17 -16.45
C TYR A 166 -11.22 1.23 -17.29
N ILE A 167 -10.09 0.81 -16.71
CA ILE A 167 -8.80 0.65 -17.38
C ILE A 167 -8.12 -0.63 -16.91
N SER A 168 -7.13 -1.12 -17.65
CA SER A 168 -6.30 -2.23 -17.18
C SER A 168 -5.31 -1.79 -16.10
N GLN A 169 -4.86 -2.75 -15.29
CA GLN A 169 -3.82 -2.51 -14.29
C GLN A 169 -2.52 -1.98 -14.90
N ASP A 170 -2.11 -2.52 -16.05
CA ASP A 170 -0.88 -2.11 -16.71
C ASP A 170 -0.97 -0.69 -17.28
N GLU A 171 -2.11 -0.28 -17.84
CA GLU A 171 -2.32 1.10 -18.29
C GLU A 171 -2.17 2.11 -17.14
N LEU A 172 -2.73 1.82 -15.98
CA LEU A 172 -2.59 2.68 -14.80
C LEU A 172 -1.14 2.77 -14.33
N ILE A 173 -0.46 1.62 -14.21
CA ILE A 173 0.94 1.55 -13.76
C ILE A 173 1.87 2.28 -14.74
N ASP A 174 1.66 2.10 -16.04
CA ASP A 174 2.46 2.75 -17.08
C ASP A 174 2.24 4.26 -17.08
N TYR A 175 1.00 4.71 -16.93
CA TYR A 175 0.70 6.14 -16.81
C TYR A 175 1.40 6.76 -15.59
N ILE A 176 1.21 6.19 -14.39
CA ILE A 176 1.82 6.71 -13.15
C ILE A 176 3.35 6.73 -13.29
N SER A 177 3.93 5.70 -13.91
CA SER A 177 5.38 5.58 -14.10
C SER A 177 5.96 6.65 -15.03
N GLN A 178 5.15 7.26 -15.89
CA GLN A 178 5.57 8.33 -16.80
C GLN A 178 5.43 9.73 -16.20
N GLN A 179 4.63 9.91 -15.14
CA GLN A 179 4.41 11.21 -14.54
C GLN A 179 5.54 11.60 -13.59
N ASP A 180 6.21 12.72 -13.85
CA ASP A 180 7.30 13.23 -13.01
C ASP A 180 6.87 13.51 -11.57
N ALA A 181 5.59 13.87 -11.37
CA ALA A 181 5.00 14.08 -10.06
C ALA A 181 5.12 12.84 -9.14
N TYR A 182 4.99 11.63 -9.68
CA TYR A 182 5.15 10.37 -8.95
C TYR A 182 6.60 9.82 -9.02
N ASN A 183 7.50 10.51 -9.71
CA ASN A 183 8.91 10.16 -9.88
C ASN A 183 9.83 10.77 -8.81
N GLN A 184 9.32 11.72 -8.01
CA GLN A 184 10.11 12.39 -6.98
C GLN A 184 10.39 11.44 -5.81
N ARG A 185 11.68 11.18 -5.56
CA ARG A 185 12.13 10.34 -4.43
C ARG A 185 11.98 11.06 -3.08
N TYR A 186 12.03 12.40 -3.11
CA TYR A 186 11.93 13.28 -1.95
C TYR A 186 11.16 14.53 -2.33
N GLN A 187 10.26 14.95 -1.46
CA GLN A 187 9.71 16.31 -1.52
C GLN A 187 10.43 17.15 -0.46
N TYR A 188 10.92 18.32 -0.89
CA TYR A 188 11.53 19.35 -0.06
C TYR A 188 10.46 20.31 0.46
#